data_AF-A0A1V2NEX0-F1
#
_entry.id   AF-A0A1V2NEX0-F1
#
_cell.length_a   1.000
_cell.length_b   1.000
_cell.length_c   1.000
_cell.angle_alpha   90.00
_cell.angle_beta   90.00
_cell.angle_gamma   90.00
#
_symmetry.space_group_name_H-M   'P 1'
#
loop_
_entity.id
_entity.type
_entity.pdbx_description
1 polymer ?
#
loop_
_entity_poly.entity_id
_entity_poly.type
_entity_poly.pdbx_seq_one_letter_code
_entity_poly.pdbx_strand_id
1 'polypeptide(L)'
;MSDWQERVDAVWDDTSLTELQVIERIDSLAGERPEDDPVALFERAGARDSAGLEAEAEVLYRRALAGGLDDERRTQATIQLASTIRNLGKIDEARELLRAEYEREPRGQLHDAAAAFYALALVSSGESERAASIALQALAPHLPRYTRSVTGYAREIADGHA
;
A
#
# COMPACT_ATOMS: atom_id res chain seq x y z
N MET A 1 8.10 -2.95 -20.98
CA MET A 1 6.69 -2.87 -20.58
C MET A 1 5.84 -3.26 -21.78
N SER A 2 4.57 -3.64 -21.58
CA SER A 2 3.67 -3.92 -22.71
C SER A 2 3.00 -2.62 -23.16
N ASP A 3 2.58 -2.54 -24.43
CA ASP A 3 1.81 -1.40 -24.97
C ASP A 3 0.57 -1.08 -24.11
N TRP A 4 -0.09 -2.11 -23.58
CA TRP A 4 -1.21 -1.94 -22.66
C TRP A 4 -0.80 -1.25 -21.34
N GLN A 5 0.31 -1.66 -20.74
CA GLN A 5 0.78 -1.06 -19.48
C GLN A 5 1.20 0.39 -19.69
N GLU A 6 1.86 0.71 -20.81
CA GLU A 6 2.26 2.09 -21.12
C GLU A 6 1.04 3.03 -21.24
N ARG A 7 -0.08 2.53 -21.77
CA ARG A 7 -1.34 3.27 -21.82
C ARG A 7 -1.99 3.44 -20.45
N VAL A 8 -1.88 2.45 -19.57
CA VAL A 8 -2.32 2.56 -18.17
C VAL A 8 -1.49 3.59 -17.43
N ASP A 9 -0.16 3.50 -17.53
CA ASP A 9 0.78 4.43 -16.89
C ASP A 9 0.52 5.87 -17.35
N ALA A 10 0.23 6.07 -18.66
CA ALA A 10 -0.14 7.37 -19.20
C ALA A 10 -1.44 7.95 -18.61
N VAL A 11 -2.38 7.13 -18.15
CA VAL A 11 -3.57 7.61 -17.41
C VAL A 11 -3.17 8.07 -16.02
N TRP A 12 -2.31 7.32 -15.32
CA TRP A 12 -1.85 7.66 -13.97
C TRP A 12 -0.95 8.90 -13.93
N ASP A 13 -0.15 9.12 -14.98
CA ASP A 13 0.73 10.29 -15.10
C ASP A 13 -0.01 11.57 -15.51
N ASP A 14 -1.24 11.47 -16.02
CA ASP A 14 -2.04 12.61 -16.47
C ASP A 14 -2.75 13.31 -15.29
N THR A 15 -2.04 14.25 -14.68
CA THR A 15 -2.55 15.07 -13.56
C THR A 15 -3.69 16.03 -13.93
N SER A 16 -4.09 16.11 -15.22
CA SER A 16 -5.23 16.92 -15.66
C SER A 16 -6.56 16.18 -15.55
N LEU A 17 -6.55 14.87 -15.31
CA LEU A 17 -7.75 14.05 -15.21
C LEU A 17 -8.43 14.20 -13.86
N THR A 18 -9.77 14.22 -13.90
CA THR A 18 -10.60 14.01 -12.72
C THR A 18 -10.61 12.53 -12.33
N GLU A 19 -10.92 12.23 -11.07
CA GLU A 19 -11.07 10.87 -10.54
C GLU A 19 -12.02 10.01 -11.39
N LEU A 20 -13.15 10.58 -11.83
CA LEU A 20 -14.09 9.90 -12.72
C LEU A 20 -13.47 9.55 -14.08
N GLN A 21 -12.71 10.47 -14.66
CA GLN A 21 -12.02 10.21 -15.94
C GLN A 21 -10.93 9.15 -15.81
N VAL A 22 -10.23 9.10 -14.67
CA VAL A 22 -9.29 8.01 -14.37
C VAL A 22 -10.03 6.68 -14.34
N ILE A 23 -11.14 6.58 -13.59
CA ILE A 23 -11.96 5.36 -13.53
C ILE A 23 -12.43 4.92 -14.91
N GLU A 24 -13.03 5.82 -15.70
CA GLU A 24 -13.54 5.50 -17.03
C GLU A 24 -12.45 4.99 -17.98
N ARG A 25 -11.28 5.65 -17.98
CA ARG A 25 -10.16 5.26 -18.85
C ARG A 25 -9.53 3.93 -18.41
N ILE A 26 -9.31 3.75 -17.11
CA ILE A 26 -8.78 2.50 -16.56
C ILE A 26 -9.75 1.34 -16.81
N ASP A 27 -11.07 1.54 -16.66
CA ASP A 27 -12.06 0.52 -16.98
C ASP A 27 -12.09 0.16 -18.47
N SER A 28 -11.98 1.16 -19.34
CA SER A 28 -11.89 0.92 -20.78
C SER A 28 -10.66 0.09 -21.14
N LEU A 29 -9.50 0.40 -20.55
CA LEU A 29 -8.26 -0.35 -20.77
C LEU A 29 -8.35 -1.76 -20.20
N ALA A 30 -8.90 -1.91 -18.99
CA ALA A 30 -9.09 -3.22 -18.36
C ALA A 30 -10.02 -4.13 -19.16
N GLY A 31 -11.03 -3.57 -19.86
CA GLY A 31 -11.92 -4.31 -20.76
C GLY A 31 -11.23 -4.92 -21.99
N GLU A 32 -9.99 -4.54 -22.29
CA GLU A 32 -9.17 -5.16 -23.35
C GLU A 32 -8.51 -6.47 -22.89
N ARG A 33 -8.59 -6.80 -21.59
CA ARG A 33 -8.00 -8.00 -20.97
C ARG A 33 -9.11 -8.94 -20.44
N PRO A 34 -8.78 -10.20 -20.12
CA PRO A 34 -9.72 -11.10 -19.44
C PRO A 34 -10.30 -10.47 -18.16
N GLU A 35 -11.56 -10.77 -17.85
CA GLU A 35 -12.27 -10.20 -16.69
C GLU A 35 -11.58 -10.50 -15.35
N ASP A 36 -10.86 -11.62 -15.28
CA ASP A 36 -10.10 -12.11 -14.13
C ASP A 36 -8.60 -11.82 -14.23
N ASP A 37 -8.16 -11.01 -15.19
CA ASP A 37 -6.76 -10.60 -15.31
C ASP A 37 -6.31 -9.86 -14.03
N PRO A 38 -5.32 -10.39 -13.29
CA PRO A 38 -4.95 -9.84 -11.99
C PRO A 38 -4.45 -8.40 -12.07
N VAL A 39 -3.70 -8.08 -13.13
CA VAL A 39 -3.13 -6.74 -13.33
C VAL A 39 -4.23 -5.75 -13.69
N ALA A 40 -5.15 -6.10 -14.58
CA ALA A 40 -6.29 -5.25 -14.89
C ALA A 40 -7.18 -4.99 -13.66
N LEU A 41 -7.43 -6.02 -12.84
CA LEU A 41 -8.18 -5.88 -11.58
C LEU A 41 -7.46 -4.97 -10.58
N PHE A 42 -6.14 -5.07 -10.49
CA PHE A 42 -5.32 -4.21 -9.64
C PHE A 42 -5.42 -2.73 -10.04
N GLU A 43 -5.28 -2.42 -11.34
CA GLU A 43 -5.39 -1.05 -11.83
C GLU A 43 -6.79 -0.47 -11.60
N ARG A 44 -7.83 -1.29 -11.85
CA ARG A 44 -9.22 -0.91 -11.55
C ARG A 44 -9.43 -0.63 -10.07
N ALA A 45 -8.85 -1.44 -9.18
CA ALA A 45 -8.92 -1.22 -7.73
C ALA A 45 -8.28 0.12 -7.35
N GLY A 46 -7.08 0.39 -7.87
CA GLY A 46 -6.38 1.66 -7.70
C GLY A 46 -7.23 2.87 -8.07
N ALA A 47 -7.90 2.82 -9.22
CA ALA A 47 -8.74 3.94 -9.68
C ALA A 47 -9.94 4.23 -8.74
N ARG A 48 -10.54 3.20 -8.15
CA ARG A 48 -11.61 3.37 -7.15
C ARG A 48 -11.05 3.89 -5.83
N ASP A 49 -9.93 3.34 -5.38
CA ASP A 49 -9.27 3.72 -4.14
C ASP A 49 -8.87 5.20 -4.16
N SER A 50 -8.27 5.66 -5.27
CA SER A 50 -7.93 7.08 -5.45
C SER A 50 -9.13 8.01 -5.49
N ALA A 51 -10.31 7.51 -5.86
CA ALA A 51 -11.55 8.27 -5.93
C ALA A 51 -12.39 8.19 -4.63
N GLY A 52 -11.87 7.56 -3.57
CA GLY A 52 -12.63 7.37 -2.32
C GLY A 52 -13.81 6.40 -2.44
N LEU A 53 -13.71 5.42 -3.35
CA LEU A 53 -14.68 4.35 -3.53
C LEU A 53 -14.16 3.06 -2.88
N GLU A 54 -13.83 3.11 -1.59
CA GLU A 54 -13.06 2.06 -0.91
C GLU A 54 -13.75 0.69 -0.93
N ALA A 55 -15.08 0.65 -0.82
CA ALA A 55 -15.84 -0.60 -0.83
C ALA A 55 -15.73 -1.34 -2.18
N GLU A 56 -15.67 -0.60 -3.29
CA GLU A 56 -15.46 -1.19 -4.61
C GLU A 56 -13.99 -1.59 -4.82
N ALA A 57 -13.06 -0.74 -4.36
CA ALA A 57 -11.63 -1.01 -4.43
C ALA A 57 -11.25 -2.29 -3.68
N GLU A 58 -11.77 -2.51 -2.47
CA GLU A 58 -11.51 -3.71 -1.68
C GLU A 58 -11.80 -5.00 -2.46
N VAL A 59 -12.97 -5.07 -3.10
CA VAL A 59 -13.39 -6.26 -3.85
C VAL A 59 -12.41 -6.55 -4.99
N LEU A 60 -11.98 -5.51 -5.69
CA LEU A 60 -11.07 -5.62 -6.84
C LEU A 60 -9.65 -6.00 -6.40
N TYR A 61 -9.10 -5.36 -5.36
CA TYR A 61 -7.77 -5.72 -4.82
C TYR A 61 -7.72 -7.17 -4.35
N ARG A 62 -8.75 -7.65 -3.63
CA ARG A 62 -8.79 -9.05 -3.19
C ARG A 62 -8.81 -10.02 -4.37
N ARG A 63 -9.57 -9.71 -5.43
CA ARG A 63 -9.59 -10.51 -6.65
C ARG A 63 -8.23 -10.49 -7.36
N ALA A 64 -7.60 -9.33 -7.47
CA ALA A 64 -6.28 -9.18 -8.07
C ALA A 64 -5.22 -10.03 -7.33
N LEU A 65 -5.18 -9.94 -6.00
CA LEU A 65 -4.27 -10.74 -5.17
C LEU A 65 -4.52 -12.25 -5.31
N ALA A 66 -5.79 -12.67 -5.36
CA ALA A 66 -6.16 -14.07 -5.55
C ALA A 66 -5.80 -14.62 -6.94
N GLY A 67 -5.84 -13.77 -7.97
CA GLY A 67 -5.51 -14.15 -9.35
C GLY A 67 -4.00 -14.28 -9.61
N GLY A 68 -3.16 -13.82 -8.69
CA GLY A 68 -1.70 -13.92 -8.80
C GLY A 68 -1.08 -12.73 -9.53
N LEU A 69 -0.55 -11.79 -8.76
CA LEU A 69 0.27 -10.69 -9.25
C LEU A 69 1.76 -11.06 -9.18
N ASP A 70 2.60 -10.40 -9.98
CA ASP A 70 4.04 -10.41 -9.73
C ASP A 70 4.37 -9.81 -8.35
N ASP A 71 5.56 -10.11 -7.82
CA ASP A 71 5.92 -9.80 -6.44
C ASP A 71 5.82 -8.31 -6.09
N GLU A 72 6.17 -7.43 -7.03
CA GLU A 72 6.12 -5.98 -6.84
C GLU A 72 4.67 -5.51 -6.75
N ARG A 73 3.84 -5.85 -7.74
CA ARG A 73 2.41 -5.49 -7.74
C ARG A 73 1.67 -6.11 -6.58
N ARG A 74 1.99 -7.35 -6.19
CA ARG A 74 1.40 -8.02 -5.03
C ARG A 74 1.70 -7.25 -3.74
N THR A 75 2.94 -6.77 -3.57
CA THR A 75 3.33 -5.93 -2.42
C THR A 75 2.53 -4.64 -2.40
N GLN A 76 2.48 -3.96 -3.54
CA GLN A 76 1.74 -2.70 -3.70
C GLN A 76 0.23 -2.88 -3.44
N ALA A 77 -0.40 -3.88 -4.06
CA ALA A 77 -1.81 -4.22 -3.88
C ALA A 77 -2.14 -4.58 -2.43
N THR A 78 -1.23 -5.25 -1.72
CA THR A 78 -1.42 -5.59 -0.29
C THR A 78 -1.40 -4.33 0.58
N ILE A 79 -0.45 -3.44 0.36
CA ILE A 79 -0.35 -2.16 1.07
C ILE A 79 -1.59 -1.30 0.81
N GLN A 80 -1.99 -1.17 -0.46
CA GLN A 80 -3.15 -0.38 -0.86
C GLN A 80 -4.44 -0.98 -0.28
N LEU A 81 -4.69 -2.27 -0.46
CA LEU A 81 -5.83 -2.98 0.16
C LEU A 81 -5.90 -2.73 1.66
N ALA A 82 -4.79 -2.87 2.37
CA ALA A 82 -4.77 -2.66 3.82
C ALA A 82 -5.11 -1.21 4.20
N SER A 83 -4.64 -0.23 3.43
CA SER A 83 -5.04 1.18 3.60
C SER A 83 -6.55 1.37 3.35
N THR A 84 -7.08 0.83 2.26
CA THR A 84 -8.50 0.87 1.89
C THR A 84 -9.37 0.29 3.01
N ILE A 85 -9.08 -0.93 3.48
CA ILE A 85 -9.92 -1.58 4.50
C ILE A 85 -9.78 -0.95 5.89
N ARG A 86 -8.64 -0.31 6.20
CA ARG A 86 -8.49 0.50 7.40
C ARG A 86 -9.46 1.69 7.38
N ASN A 87 -9.58 2.38 6.25
CA ASN A 87 -10.54 3.48 6.08
C ASN A 87 -12.00 2.99 6.20
N LEU A 88 -12.27 1.74 5.82
CA LEU A 88 -13.56 1.07 6.05
C LEU A 88 -13.77 0.56 7.49
N GLY A 89 -12.82 0.81 8.40
CA GLY A 89 -12.91 0.41 9.81
C GLY A 89 -12.47 -1.03 10.12
N LYS A 90 -11.97 -1.79 9.14
CA LYS A 90 -11.41 -3.14 9.34
C LYS A 90 -9.96 -3.06 9.83
N ILE A 91 -9.77 -2.38 10.95
CA ILE A 91 -8.45 -1.99 11.48
C ILE A 91 -7.56 -3.21 11.77
N ASP A 92 -8.11 -4.23 12.44
CA ASP A 92 -7.34 -5.43 12.79
C ASP A 92 -6.86 -6.19 11.56
N GLU A 93 -7.71 -6.32 10.53
CA GLU A 93 -7.34 -6.97 9.28
C GLU A 93 -6.25 -6.19 8.55
N ALA A 94 -6.40 -4.86 8.44
CA ALA A 94 -5.37 -3.99 7.85
C ALA A 94 -4.02 -4.15 8.55
N ARG A 95 -4.04 -4.14 9.89
CA ARG A 95 -2.85 -4.30 10.73
C ARG A 95 -2.15 -5.63 10.46
N GLU A 96 -2.90 -6.74 10.43
CA GLU A 96 -2.30 -8.06 10.19
C GLU A 96 -1.72 -8.21 8.77
N LEU A 97 -2.39 -7.68 7.74
CA LEU A 97 -1.86 -7.66 6.38
C LEU A 97 -0.55 -6.86 6.29
N LEU A 98 -0.52 -5.66 6.88
CA LEU A 98 0.66 -4.80 6.87
C LEU A 98 1.81 -5.35 7.71
N ARG A 99 1.51 -5.98 8.85
CA ARG A 99 2.51 -6.69 9.64
C ARG A 99 3.16 -7.81 8.84
N ALA A 100 2.34 -8.66 8.20
CA ALA A 100 2.85 -9.77 7.40
C ALA A 100 3.69 -9.26 6.22
N GLU A 101 3.27 -8.20 5.54
CA GLU A 101 4.02 -7.63 4.43
C GLU A 101 5.34 -6.97 4.90
N TYR A 102 5.31 -6.25 6.01
CA TYR A 102 6.49 -5.67 6.65
C TYR A 102 7.53 -6.74 7.03
N GLU A 103 7.09 -7.87 7.59
CA GLU A 103 7.97 -8.98 8.00
C GLU A 103 8.51 -9.81 6.82
N ARG A 104 7.76 -9.89 5.70
CA ARG A 104 8.06 -10.78 4.57
C ARG A 104 9.37 -10.44 3.86
N GLU A 105 9.63 -9.15 3.60
CA GLU A 105 10.78 -8.74 2.79
C GLU A 105 11.49 -7.50 3.36
N PRO A 106 12.31 -7.66 4.42
CA PRO A 106 12.96 -6.52 5.11
C PRO A 106 13.98 -5.72 4.27
N ARG A 107 14.29 -6.18 3.06
CA ARG A 107 15.20 -5.51 2.11
C ARG A 107 14.52 -5.20 0.77
N GLY A 108 13.21 -5.41 0.69
CA GLY A 108 12.43 -5.12 -0.50
C GLY A 108 12.32 -3.62 -0.74
N GLN A 109 12.16 -3.20 -1.99
CA GLN A 109 12.10 -1.79 -2.37
C GLN A 109 10.93 -1.04 -1.69
N LEU A 110 9.85 -1.75 -1.38
CA LEU A 110 8.66 -1.21 -0.71
C LEU A 110 8.65 -1.46 0.81
N HIS A 111 9.76 -1.91 1.41
CA HIS A 111 9.78 -2.21 2.85
C HIS A 111 9.49 -0.96 3.71
N ASP A 112 10.08 0.18 3.38
CA ASP A 112 9.83 1.44 4.12
C ASP A 112 8.38 1.93 3.93
N ALA A 113 7.78 1.68 2.75
CA ALA A 113 6.37 1.95 2.52
C ALA A 113 5.49 1.03 3.39
N ALA A 114 5.77 -0.28 3.43
CA ALA A 114 5.08 -1.22 4.30
C ALA A 114 5.21 -0.82 5.79
N ALA A 115 6.40 -0.37 6.21
CA ALA A 115 6.64 0.14 7.57
C ALA A 115 5.78 1.37 7.88
N ALA A 116 5.70 2.33 6.96
CA ALA A 116 4.89 3.53 7.13
C ALA A 116 3.39 3.21 7.26
N PHE A 117 2.84 2.38 6.37
CA PHE A 117 1.44 1.98 6.45
C PHE A 117 1.15 1.12 7.67
N TYR A 118 2.07 0.21 8.04
CA TYR A 118 1.93 -0.58 9.27
C TYR A 118 1.89 0.30 10.52
N ALA A 119 2.77 1.31 10.61
CA ALA A 119 2.73 2.29 11.69
C ALA A 119 1.39 3.03 11.75
N LEU A 120 0.81 3.43 10.62
CA LEU A 120 -0.52 4.06 10.61
C LEU A 120 -1.65 3.11 11.07
N ALA A 121 -1.56 1.82 10.72
CA ALA A 121 -2.50 0.82 11.23
C ALA A 121 -2.36 0.62 12.74
N LEU A 122 -1.13 0.60 13.27
CA LEU A 122 -0.85 0.55 14.71
C LEU A 122 -1.38 1.77 15.46
N VAL A 123 -1.26 2.99 14.90
CA VAL A 123 -1.90 4.19 15.48
C VAL A 123 -3.42 4.01 15.54
N SER A 124 -4.01 3.47 14.48
CA SER A 124 -5.45 3.24 14.41
C SER A 124 -5.94 2.18 15.41
N SER A 125 -5.08 1.23 15.80
CA SER A 125 -5.36 0.23 16.84
C SER A 125 -4.97 0.67 18.25
N GLY A 126 -4.47 1.89 18.43
CA GLY A 126 -4.05 2.43 19.74
C GLY A 126 -2.64 2.04 20.19
N GLU A 127 -1.83 1.41 19.32
CA GLU A 127 -0.44 1.01 19.58
C GLU A 127 0.56 2.09 19.14
N SER A 128 0.32 3.34 19.51
CA SER A 128 1.07 4.51 19.01
C SER A 128 2.57 4.49 19.33
N GLU A 129 2.98 3.93 20.47
CA GLU A 129 4.41 3.78 20.82
C GLU A 129 5.11 2.84 19.84
N ARG A 130 4.51 1.65 19.62
CA ARG A 130 5.03 0.69 18.64
C ARG A 130 5.05 1.28 17.23
N ALA A 131 4.02 2.05 16.86
CA ALA A 131 3.99 2.77 15.59
C ALA A 131 5.16 3.74 15.45
N ALA A 132 5.44 4.53 16.49
CA ALA A 132 6.56 5.47 16.51
C ALA A 132 7.91 4.75 16.36
N SER A 133 8.10 3.61 17.06
CA SER A 133 9.30 2.79 16.89
C SER A 133 9.49 2.33 15.44
N ILE A 134 8.47 1.75 14.81
CA ILE A 134 8.55 1.27 13.42
C ILE A 134 8.87 2.43 12.47
N ALA A 135 8.16 3.54 12.58
CA ALA A 135 8.38 4.71 11.72
C ALA A 135 9.79 5.32 11.88
N LEU A 136 10.29 5.42 13.11
CA LEU A 136 11.63 5.96 13.38
C LEU A 136 12.74 5.02 12.91
N GLN A 137 12.54 3.70 13.01
CA GLN A 137 13.48 2.71 12.46
C GLN A 137 13.56 2.80 10.93
N ALA A 138 12.43 2.95 10.24
CA ALA A 138 12.38 3.15 8.79
C ALA A 138 12.99 4.49 8.36
N LEU A 139 12.79 5.57 9.14
CA LEU A 139 13.32 6.90 8.83
C LEU A 139 14.84 7.00 9.02
N ALA A 140 15.40 6.35 10.05
CA ALA A 140 16.78 6.58 10.48
C ALA A 140 17.86 6.44 9.38
N PRO A 141 17.80 5.47 8.45
CA PRO A 141 18.75 5.34 7.35
C PRO A 141 18.75 6.53 6.38
N HIS A 142 17.64 7.27 6.27
CA HIS A 142 17.48 8.41 5.36
C HIS A 142 17.97 9.73 5.96
N LEU A 143 18.31 9.75 7.25
CA LEU A 143 18.73 10.97 7.93
C LEU A 143 20.19 11.32 7.59
N PRO A 144 20.50 12.59 7.24
CA PRO A 144 21.88 13.01 6.99
C PRO A 144 22.75 13.04 8.27
N ARG A 145 22.13 13.07 9.46
CA ARG A 145 22.74 13.06 10.79
C ARG A 145 21.82 12.38 11.79
N TYR A 146 22.36 12.02 12.96
CA TYR A 146 21.61 11.43 14.09
C TYR A 146 21.03 10.03 13.86
N THR A 147 21.40 9.32 12.79
CA THR A 147 20.99 7.94 12.51
C THR A 147 21.14 7.04 13.75
N ARG A 148 22.32 7.02 14.38
CA ARG A 148 22.56 6.19 15.58
C ARG A 148 21.60 6.52 16.72
N SER A 149 21.38 7.81 17.01
CA SER A 149 20.53 8.26 18.11
C SER A 149 19.08 7.91 17.86
N VAL A 150 18.56 8.19 16.66
CA VAL A 150 17.17 7.87 16.29
C VAL A 150 16.94 6.36 16.28
N THR A 151 17.87 5.56 15.75
CA THR A 151 17.79 4.10 15.85
C THR A 151 17.79 3.62 17.31
N GLY A 152 18.57 4.27 18.19
CA GLY A 152 18.58 3.98 19.62
C GLY A 152 17.22 4.23 20.28
N TYR A 153 16.68 5.44 20.16
CA TYR A 153 15.37 5.78 20.73
C TYR A 153 14.25 4.91 20.18
N ALA A 154 14.27 4.58 18.89
CA ALA A 154 13.27 3.71 18.31
C ALA A 154 13.27 2.31 18.95
N ARG A 155 14.45 1.78 19.34
CA ARG A 155 14.56 0.51 20.07
C ARG A 155 14.09 0.64 21.51
N GLU A 156 14.45 1.72 22.21
CA GLU A 156 13.98 1.98 23.58
C GLU A 156 12.45 2.03 23.65
N ILE A 157 11.80 2.65 22.67
CA ILE A 157 10.34 2.65 22.53
C ILE A 157 9.80 1.23 22.32
N ALA A 158 10.42 0.42 21.45
CA ALA A 158 9.99 -0.96 21.22
C ALA A 158 10.10 -1.84 22.47
N ASP A 159 11.12 -1.59 23.31
CA ASP A 159 11.37 -2.35 24.53
C ASP A 159 10.54 -1.85 25.73
N GLY A 160 9.76 -0.78 25.57
CA GLY A 160 8.92 -0.19 26.63
C GLY A 160 9.68 0.64 27.66
N HIS A 161 10.83 1.20 27.27
CA HIS A 161 11.73 1.98 28.13
C HIS A 161 11.74 3.49 27.82
N ALA A 162 10.82 3.97 26.97
CA ALA A 162 10.76 5.35 26.51
C ALA A 162 10.07 6.32 27.48
#